data_AF-A0AAW5IDC7-F1
#
_entry.id   AF-A0AAW5IDC7-F1
#
_cell.length_a   1.000
_cell.length_b   1.000
_cell.length_c   1.000
_cell.angle_alpha   90.00
_cell.angle_beta   90.00
_cell.angle_gamma   90.00
#
_symmetry.space_group_name_H-M   'P 1'
#
loop_
_entity.id
_entity.type
_entity.pdbx_description
1 polymer ?
#
loop_
_entity_poly.entity_id
_entity_poly.type
_entity_poly.pdbx_seq_one_letter_code
_entity_poly.pdbx_strand_id
1 'polypeptide(L)'
;MCTFAPEMYISKAKKYRDQGDGTAIAYDYYRLTKSYIDKDGKTKHRSVLCLGELSGFGKDERNRLASMLTTMIEDGQSVMCDNKKLYEEAMSQYVKYRGSKYVQENDPRLIAERKAREEEERRKAVAVKLQTLTQHEARIIGCENLCNSTMRMLDIRKYLTSR
;
A
#
# COMPACT_ATOMS: atom_id res chain seq x y z
N MET A 1 -3.30 7.79 -11.56
CA MET A 1 -4.28 7.72 -10.45
C MET A 1 -4.90 6.32 -10.49
N CYS A 2 -5.20 5.70 -9.35
CA CYS A 2 -5.83 4.39 -9.33
C CYS A 2 -7.35 4.56 -9.50
N THR A 3 -7.97 3.84 -10.44
CA THR A 3 -9.42 3.89 -10.68
C THR A 3 -10.08 2.71 -10.01
N PHE A 4 -11.04 2.95 -9.11
CA PHE A 4 -11.74 1.89 -8.40
C PHE A 4 -12.99 1.46 -9.18
N ALA A 5 -13.30 0.17 -9.18
CA ALA A 5 -14.56 -0.33 -9.71
C ALA A 5 -15.74 0.12 -8.84
N PRO A 6 -16.92 0.41 -9.42
CA PRO A 6 -18.09 0.85 -8.67
C PRO A 6 -18.72 -0.27 -7.82
N GLU A 7 -18.59 -1.53 -8.24
CA GLU A 7 -19.19 -2.65 -7.50
C GLU A 7 -18.15 -3.42 -6.67
N MET A 8 -18.50 -3.70 -5.42
CA MET A 8 -17.76 -4.62 -4.55
C MET A 8 -18.36 -6.02 -4.62
N TYR A 9 -17.54 -7.04 -4.36
CA TYR A 9 -17.98 -8.43 -4.37
C TYR A 9 -17.44 -9.21 -3.16
N ILE A 10 -18.12 -10.31 -2.82
CA ILE A 10 -17.69 -11.18 -1.74
C ILE A 10 -16.72 -12.23 -2.29
N SER A 11 -15.47 -12.14 -1.83
CA SER A 11 -14.43 -13.13 -2.09
C SER A 11 -14.39 -14.18 -0.98
N LYS A 12 -14.13 -15.44 -1.38
CA LYS A 12 -14.01 -16.59 -0.50
C LYS A 12 -12.55 -16.92 -0.25
N ALA A 13 -12.19 -17.19 1.01
CA ALA A 13 -10.89 -17.68 1.42
C ALA A 13 -11.06 -18.89 2.33
N LYS A 14 -10.32 -19.97 2.08
CA LYS A 14 -10.27 -21.10 3.01
C LYS A 14 -9.35 -20.75 4.18
N LYS A 15 -9.83 -20.98 5.39
CA LYS A 15 -9.07 -20.79 6.63
C LYS A 15 -9.15 -22.06 7.46
N TYR A 16 -8.20 -22.20 8.38
CA TYR A 16 -8.07 -23.35 9.25
C TYR A 16 -8.05 -22.86 10.69
N ARG A 17 -8.85 -23.50 11.55
CA ARG A 17 -8.87 -23.26 12.99
C ARG A 17 -8.28 -24.48 13.67
N ASP A 18 -7.20 -24.28 14.39
CA ASP A 18 -6.59 -25.34 15.21
C ASP A 18 -7.52 -25.64 16.40
N GLN A 19 -7.73 -26.93 16.68
CA GLN A 19 -8.51 -27.40 17.82
C GLN A 19 -7.66 -27.65 19.07
N GLY A 20 -6.32 -27.57 18.97
CA GLY A 20 -5.43 -27.84 20.10
C GLY A 20 -5.07 -29.32 20.29
N ASP A 21 -5.86 -30.23 19.70
CA ASP A 21 -5.59 -31.68 19.69
C ASP A 21 -4.70 -32.12 18.51
N GLY A 22 -4.01 -31.17 17.86
CA GLY A 22 -3.22 -31.39 16.65
C GLY A 22 -4.04 -31.56 15.36
N THR A 23 -5.36 -31.31 15.43
CA THR A 23 -6.27 -31.33 14.27
C THR A 23 -6.77 -29.92 13.95
N ALA A 24 -6.99 -29.63 12.66
CA ALA A 24 -7.45 -28.33 12.21
C ALA A 24 -8.76 -28.43 11.41
N ILE A 25 -9.78 -27.65 11.80
CA ILE A 25 -11.03 -27.55 11.04
C ILE A 25 -10.87 -26.50 9.95
N ALA A 26 -11.16 -26.89 8.71
CA ALA A 26 -11.29 -25.97 7.60
C ALA A 26 -12.65 -25.25 7.64
N TYR A 27 -12.64 -23.92 7.49
CA TYR A 27 -13.84 -23.10 7.36
C TYR A 27 -13.71 -22.09 6.23
N ASP A 28 -14.86 -21.70 5.67
CA ASP A 28 -14.94 -20.73 4.60
C ASP A 28 -15.09 -19.31 5.16
N TYR A 29 -14.09 -18.48 4.88
CA TYR A 29 -14.03 -17.10 5.33
C TYR A 29 -14.30 -16.14 4.18
N TYR A 30 -15.20 -15.19 4.39
CA TYR A 30 -15.64 -14.26 3.36
C TYR A 30 -15.14 -12.84 3.64
N ARG A 31 -14.82 -12.13 2.55
CA ARG A 31 -14.36 -10.74 2.58
C ARG A 31 -15.04 -9.94 1.50
N LEU A 32 -15.52 -8.76 1.84
CA LEU A 32 -15.95 -7.76 0.88
C LEU A 32 -14.71 -7.14 0.24
N THR A 33 -14.61 -7.22 -1.07
CA THR A 33 -13.43 -6.85 -1.84
C THR A 33 -13.82 -5.87 -2.95
N LYS A 34 -13.00 -4.83 -3.13
CA LYS A 34 -13.14 -3.84 -4.19
C LYS A 34 -11.96 -3.96 -5.15
N SER A 35 -12.23 -4.08 -6.44
CA SER A 35 -11.19 -4.06 -7.47
C SER A 35 -10.82 -2.62 -7.85
N TYR A 36 -9.59 -2.43 -8.29
CA TYR A 36 -9.10 -1.16 -8.82
C TYR A 36 -8.00 -1.40 -9.86
N ILE A 37 -7.84 -0.45 -10.79
CA ILE A 37 -6.76 -0.45 -11.77
C ILE A 37 -5.62 0.37 -11.19
N ASP A 38 -4.43 -0.24 -11.11
CA ASP A 38 -3.22 0.43 -10.65
C ASP A 38 -2.64 1.37 -11.73
N LYS A 39 -1.63 2.17 -11.38
CA LYS A 39 -0.92 3.08 -12.29
C LYS A 39 -0.36 2.37 -13.53
N ASP A 40 -0.03 1.08 -13.40
CA ASP A 40 0.48 0.23 -14.47
C ASP A 40 -0.62 -0.42 -15.33
N GLY A 41 -1.89 -0.04 -15.14
CA GLY A 41 -3.03 -0.62 -15.86
C GLY A 41 -3.44 -2.03 -15.40
N LYS A 42 -2.83 -2.56 -14.34
CA LYS A 42 -3.15 -3.89 -13.80
C LYS A 42 -4.31 -3.85 -12.82
N THR A 43 -5.26 -4.76 -12.97
CA THR A 43 -6.35 -4.96 -12.01
C THR A 43 -5.79 -5.55 -10.71
N LYS A 44 -6.03 -4.86 -9.59
CA LYS A 44 -5.72 -5.27 -8.23
C LYS A 44 -7.00 -5.32 -7.39
N HIS A 45 -6.92 -6.01 -6.27
CA HIS A 45 -8.05 -6.23 -5.36
C HIS A 45 -7.67 -5.77 -3.95
N ARG A 46 -8.53 -4.97 -3.32
CA ARG A 46 -8.37 -4.52 -1.93
C ARG A 46 -9.52 -5.03 -1.09
N SER A 47 -9.19 -5.67 0.04
CA SER A 47 -10.19 -6.06 1.04
C SER A 47 -10.73 -4.80 1.72
N VAL A 48 -12.04 -4.63 1.70
CA VAL A 48 -12.77 -3.52 2.32
C VAL A 48 -13.21 -3.90 3.72
N LEU A 49 -13.85 -5.07 3.86
CA LEU A 49 -14.37 -5.56 5.13
C LEU A 49 -14.22 -7.08 5.24
N CYS A 50 -13.86 -7.53 6.43
CA CYS A 50 -13.85 -8.93 6.79
C CYS A 50 -15.24 -9.36 7.28
N LEU A 51 -15.94 -10.19 6.50
CA LEU A 51 -17.32 -10.58 6.80
C LEU A 51 -17.41 -11.78 7.75
N GLY A 52 -16.39 -12.63 7.79
CA GLY A 52 -16.39 -13.82 8.62
C GLY A 52 -16.94 -15.04 7.90
N GLU A 53 -17.57 -15.93 8.66
CA GLU A 53 -18.26 -17.10 8.13
C GLU A 53 -19.68 -16.72 7.73
N LEU A 54 -20.06 -17.01 6.48
CA LEU A 54 -21.42 -16.76 5.95
C LEU A 54 -22.09 -18.09 5.61
N SER A 55 -21.98 -19.07 6.52
CA SER A 55 -22.46 -20.44 6.34
C SER A 55 -23.99 -20.55 6.22
N GLY A 56 -24.72 -19.51 6.64
CA GLY A 56 -26.18 -19.41 6.50
C GLY A 56 -26.68 -18.77 5.21
N PHE A 57 -25.79 -18.35 4.30
CA PHE A 57 -26.18 -17.62 3.08
C PHE A 57 -25.78 -18.36 1.80
N GLY A 58 -26.74 -18.47 0.89
CA GLY A 58 -26.52 -18.97 -0.47
C GLY A 58 -25.56 -18.08 -1.28
N LYS A 59 -25.21 -18.52 -2.49
CA LYS A 59 -24.39 -17.70 -3.40
C LYS A 59 -25.11 -16.39 -3.76
N ASP A 60 -26.39 -16.48 -4.11
CA ASP A 60 -27.18 -15.32 -4.54
C ASP A 60 -27.45 -14.34 -3.40
N GLU A 61 -27.71 -14.85 -2.19
CA GLU A 61 -27.87 -14.02 -1.00
C GLU A 61 -26.58 -13.28 -0.65
N ARG A 62 -25.41 -13.92 -0.80
CA ARG A 62 -24.12 -13.23 -0.64
C ARG A 62 -23.88 -12.16 -1.70
N ASN A 63 -24.27 -12.40 -2.95
CA ASN A 63 -24.18 -11.37 -3.98
C ASN A 63 -25.11 -10.18 -3.69
N ARG A 64 -26.33 -10.45 -3.19
CA ARG A 64 -27.24 -9.40 -2.70
C ARG A 64 -26.65 -8.65 -1.52
N LEU A 65 -26.06 -9.35 -0.54
CA LEU A 65 -25.36 -8.73 0.58
C LEU A 65 -24.22 -7.82 0.12
N ALA A 66 -23.43 -8.25 -0.87
CA ALA A 66 -22.36 -7.45 -1.47
C ALA A 66 -22.92 -6.16 -2.11
N SER A 67 -24.03 -6.29 -2.83
CA SER A 67 -24.69 -5.15 -3.49
C SER A 67 -25.23 -4.17 -2.45
N MET A 68 -25.92 -4.67 -1.42
CA MET A 68 -26.43 -3.86 -0.32
C MET A 68 -25.30 -3.11 0.39
N LEU A 69 -24.22 -3.80 0.75
CA LEU A 69 -23.06 -3.18 1.38
C LEU A 69 -22.38 -2.15 0.47
N THR A 70 -22.32 -2.39 -0.84
CA THR A 70 -21.79 -1.43 -1.81
C THR A 70 -22.60 -0.13 -1.77
N THR A 71 -23.93 -0.21 -1.92
CA THR A 71 -24.83 0.96 -1.86
C THR A 71 -24.72 1.69 -0.51
N MET A 72 -24.67 0.95 0.60
CA MET A 72 -24.54 1.57 1.94
C MET A 72 -23.20 2.27 2.14
N ILE A 73 -22.12 1.76 1.54
CA ILE A 73 -20.77 2.31 1.70
C ILE A 73 -20.51 3.46 0.74
N GLU A 74 -20.89 3.32 -0.54
CA GLU A 74 -20.60 4.31 -1.58
C GLU A 74 -21.62 5.43 -1.62
N ASP A 75 -22.91 5.09 -1.60
CA ASP A 75 -24.00 6.06 -1.70
C ASP A 75 -24.47 6.58 -0.33
N GLY A 76 -24.06 5.91 0.76
CA GLY A 76 -24.49 6.25 2.12
C GLY A 76 -25.98 6.00 2.38
N GLN A 77 -26.66 5.26 1.50
CA GLN A 77 -28.10 5.04 1.55
C GLN A 77 -28.46 3.80 2.39
N SER A 78 -29.62 3.87 3.05
CA SER A 78 -30.22 2.71 3.70
C SER A 78 -30.92 1.85 2.65
N VAL A 79 -30.54 0.57 2.56
CA VAL A 79 -31.14 -0.36 1.59
C VAL A 79 -32.28 -1.13 2.23
N MET A 80 -33.49 -1.00 1.69
CA MET A 80 -34.63 -1.80 2.12
C MET A 80 -34.53 -3.21 1.52
N CYS A 81 -34.71 -4.25 2.35
CA CYS A 81 -34.68 -5.64 1.90
C CYS A 81 -35.79 -6.43 2.59
N ASP A 82 -36.52 -7.24 1.81
CA ASP A 82 -37.62 -8.07 2.32
C ASP A 82 -37.13 -9.22 3.20
N ASN A 83 -35.88 -9.67 3.01
CA ASN A 83 -35.28 -10.72 3.83
C ASN A 83 -34.65 -10.12 5.10
N LYS A 84 -35.39 -10.21 6.21
CA LYS A 84 -34.97 -9.73 7.52
C LYS A 84 -33.58 -10.20 7.94
N LYS A 85 -33.23 -11.47 7.71
CA LYS A 85 -31.92 -12.02 8.10
C LYS A 85 -30.77 -11.35 7.33
N LEU A 86 -30.98 -11.13 6.04
CA LEU A 86 -29.98 -10.50 5.17
C LEU A 86 -29.78 -9.03 5.54
N TYR A 87 -30.87 -8.33 5.84
CA TYR A 87 -30.84 -6.94 6.27
C TYR A 87 -30.11 -6.77 7.61
N GLU A 88 -30.43 -7.61 8.61
CA GLU A 88 -29.76 -7.59 9.91
C GLU A 88 -28.25 -7.82 9.78
N GLU A 89 -27.84 -8.78 8.93
CA GLU A 89 -26.43 -9.04 8.68
C GLU A 89 -25.77 -7.86 7.94
N ALA A 90 -26.42 -7.29 6.92
CA ALA A 90 -25.92 -6.11 6.21
C ALA A 90 -25.69 -4.93 7.17
N MET A 91 -26.65 -4.66 8.06
CA MET A 91 -26.56 -3.60 9.06
C MET A 91 -25.44 -3.87 10.07
N SER A 92 -25.36 -5.10 10.59
CA SER A 92 -24.30 -5.53 11.52
C SER A 92 -22.91 -5.32 10.91
N GLN A 93 -22.74 -5.73 9.66
CA GLN A 93 -21.48 -5.58 8.93
C GLN A 93 -21.17 -4.12 8.60
N TYR A 94 -22.18 -3.32 8.27
CA TYR A 94 -22.02 -1.89 8.02
C TYR A 94 -21.58 -1.10 9.27
N VAL A 95 -22.10 -1.45 10.45
CA VAL A 95 -21.62 -0.88 11.72
C VAL A 95 -20.15 -1.22 11.95
N LYS A 96 -19.74 -2.48 11.70
CA LYS A 96 -18.32 -2.89 11.76
C LYS A 96 -17.46 -2.14 10.75
N TYR A 97 -17.99 -1.87 9.55
CA TYR A 97 -17.30 -1.09 8.53
C TYR A 97 -16.97 0.32 9.01
N ARG A 98 -17.91 1.02 9.66
CA ARG A 98 -17.67 2.39 10.17
C ARG A 98 -16.50 2.48 11.15
N GLY A 99 -16.26 1.44 11.94
CA GLY A 99 -15.11 1.34 12.85
C GLY A 99 -13.84 0.72 12.23
N SER A 100 -13.86 0.38 10.94
CA SER A 100 -12.77 -0.36 10.32
C SER A 100 -11.58 0.52 9.95
N LYS A 101 -10.39 -0.09 9.92
CA LYS A 101 -9.17 0.56 9.41
C LYS A 101 -9.35 1.07 7.97
N TYR A 102 -10.18 0.41 7.17
CA TYR A 102 -10.44 0.85 5.80
C TYR A 102 -11.07 2.25 5.75
N VAL A 103 -12.02 2.54 6.63
CA VAL A 103 -12.65 3.87 6.71
C VAL A 103 -11.63 4.91 7.17
N GLN A 104 -10.84 4.58 8.19
CA GLN A 104 -9.78 5.46 8.69
C GLN A 104 -8.73 5.78 7.61
N GLU A 105 -8.29 4.77 6.86
CA GLU A 105 -7.28 4.94 5.81
C GLU A 105 -7.80 5.70 4.58
N ASN A 106 -9.11 5.62 4.29
CA ASN A 106 -9.73 6.29 3.16
C ASN A 106 -10.47 7.58 3.56
N ASP A 107 -10.26 8.09 4.78
CA ASP A 107 -10.83 9.37 5.20
C ASP A 107 -10.28 10.50 4.30
N PRO A 108 -11.14 11.32 3.66
CA PRO A 108 -10.71 12.37 2.75
C PRO A 108 -9.75 13.37 3.41
N ARG A 109 -9.84 13.60 4.72
CA ARG A 109 -8.91 14.49 5.45
C ARG A 109 -7.49 13.91 5.49
N LEU A 110 -7.35 12.63 5.83
CA LEU A 110 -6.06 11.94 5.91
C LEU A 110 -5.43 11.74 4.52
N ILE A 111 -6.25 11.54 3.49
CA ILE A 111 -5.77 11.49 2.09
C ILE A 111 -5.22 12.85 1.66
N ALA A 112 -5.94 13.93 1.97
CA ALA A 112 -5.52 15.29 1.62
C ALA A 112 -4.22 15.69 2.33
N GLU A 113 -4.11 15.39 3.63
CA GLU A 113 -2.90 15.64 4.43
C GLU A 113 -1.70 14.86 3.88
N ARG A 114 -1.88 13.57 3.55
CA ARG A 114 -0.80 12.76 2.96
C ARG A 114 -0.34 13.31 1.61
N LYS A 115 -1.27 13.75 0.74
CA LYS A 115 -0.93 14.38 -0.53
C LYS A 115 -0.18 15.69 -0.33
N ALA A 116 -0.61 16.52 0.62
CA ALA A 116 0.05 17.78 0.94
C ALA A 116 1.48 17.56 1.42
N ARG A 117 1.71 16.55 2.28
CA ARG A 117 3.05 16.16 2.74
C ARG A 117 3.92 15.64 1.60
N GLU A 118 3.40 14.79 0.72
CA GLU A 118 4.15 14.30 -0.45
C GLU A 118 4.53 15.46 -1.38
N GLU A 119 3.63 16.43 -1.58
CA GLU A 119 3.92 17.62 -2.37
C GLU A 119 4.95 18.52 -1.70
N GLU A 120 4.89 18.69 -0.38
CA GLU A 120 5.89 19.42 0.39
C GLU A 120 7.26 18.74 0.34
N GLU A 121 7.32 17.42 0.46
CA GLU A 121 8.55 16.62 0.31
C GLU A 121 9.11 16.74 -1.12
N ARG A 122 8.26 16.72 -2.15
CA ARG A 122 8.69 16.98 -3.54
C ARG A 122 9.21 18.41 -3.74
N ARG A 123 8.60 19.40 -3.11
CA ARG A 123 9.08 20.80 -3.16
C ARG A 123 10.42 20.96 -2.44
N LYS A 124 10.64 20.22 -1.34
CA LYS A 124 11.90 20.20 -0.59
C LYS A 124 13.00 19.40 -1.31
N ALA A 125 12.64 18.44 -2.16
CA ALA A 125 13.59 17.67 -2.94
C ALA A 125 14.24 18.55 -4.02
N VAL A 126 15.43 19.08 -3.72
CA VAL A 126 16.26 19.81 -4.68
C VAL A 126 16.92 18.80 -5.62
N ALA A 127 16.56 18.84 -6.90
CA ALA A 127 17.20 18.02 -7.92
C ALA A 127 18.62 18.53 -8.21
N VAL A 128 19.62 17.92 -7.58
CA VAL A 128 21.03 18.20 -7.88
C VAL A 128 21.45 17.40 -9.11
N LYS A 129 21.91 18.08 -10.16
CA LYS A 129 22.52 17.41 -11.32
C LYS A 129 23.84 16.78 -10.87
N LEU A 130 23.96 15.46 -10.94
CA LEU A 130 25.18 14.75 -10.53
C LEU A 130 26.43 15.23 -11.28
N GLN A 131 26.27 15.74 -12.50
CA GLN A 131 27.34 16.32 -13.32
C GLN A 131 27.95 17.60 -12.75
N THR A 132 27.23 18.32 -11.87
CA THR A 132 27.73 19.53 -11.21
C THR A 132 28.30 19.24 -9.83
N LEU A 133 28.29 17.98 -9.37
CA LEU A 133 28.85 17.57 -8.10
C LEU A 133 30.36 17.39 -8.25
N THR A 134 31.12 18.49 -8.18
CA THR A 134 32.58 18.44 -8.20
C THR A 134 33.12 18.26 -6.77
N GLN A 135 33.69 17.09 -6.51
CA GLN A 135 34.34 16.78 -5.24
C GLN A 135 35.75 17.39 -5.23
N HIS A 136 35.88 18.64 -4.76
CA HIS A 136 37.16 19.36 -4.77
C HIS A 136 38.14 18.91 -3.67
N GLU A 137 37.67 18.23 -2.63
CA GLU A 137 38.51 17.77 -1.52
C GLU A 137 38.38 16.27 -1.30
N ALA A 138 39.23 15.50 -1.98
CA ALA A 138 39.57 14.16 -1.50
C ALA A 138 40.39 14.33 -0.20
N ARG A 139 39.75 14.20 0.97
CA ARG A 139 40.40 14.27 2.31
C ARG A 139 41.42 13.17 2.60
N ILE A 140 41.74 12.33 1.62
CA ILE A 140 42.72 11.25 1.77
C ILE A 140 43.64 11.32 0.56
N ILE A 141 44.62 12.22 0.62
CA ILE A 141 45.83 12.08 -0.19
C ILE A 141 46.57 10.91 0.45
N GLY A 142 46.44 9.70 -0.13
CA GLY A 142 47.28 8.58 0.28
C GLY A 142 48.75 8.98 0.26
N CYS A 143 49.58 8.44 1.17
CA CYS A 143 51.00 8.81 1.31
C CYS A 143 51.74 8.80 -0.04
N GLU A 144 51.35 7.91 -0.94
CA GLU A 144 51.85 7.79 -2.31
C GLU A 144 51.65 9.06 -3.15
N ASN A 145 50.49 9.71 -3.05
CA ASN A 145 50.22 10.96 -3.76
C ASN A 145 50.96 12.15 -3.15
N LEU A 146 51.19 12.12 -1.84
CA LEU A 146 52.00 13.12 -1.15
C LEU A 146 53.47 12.99 -1.57
N CYS A 147 54.02 11.77 -1.57
CA CYS A 147 55.35 11.47 -2.08
C CYS A 147 55.49 11.82 -3.57
N ASN A 148 54.51 11.49 -4.42
CA ASN A 148 54.53 11.84 -5.84
C ASN A 148 54.46 13.37 -6.05
N SER A 149 53.67 14.09 -5.26
CA SER A 149 53.58 15.55 -5.30
C SER A 149 54.91 16.18 -4.92
N THR A 150 55.53 15.72 -3.83
CA THR A 150 56.84 16.19 -3.37
C THR A 150 57.95 15.88 -4.38
N MET A 151 57.95 14.68 -4.98
CA MET A 151 58.90 14.31 -6.04
C MET A 151 58.77 15.17 -7.30
N ARG A 152 57.55 15.62 -7.64
CA ARG A 152 57.33 16.60 -8.73
C ARG A 152 57.77 18.00 -8.33
N MET A 153 57.44 18.44 -7.12
CA MET A 153 57.75 19.79 -6.62
C MET A 153 59.26 20.03 -6.51
N LEU A 154 60.00 19.02 -6.06
CA LEU A 154 61.47 19.06 -5.96
C LEU A 154 62.18 18.72 -7.27
N ASP A 155 61.43 18.48 -8.36
CA ASP A 155 61.95 18.13 -9.69
C ASP A 155 62.96 16.95 -9.69
N ILE A 156 62.88 16.07 -8.68
CA ILE A 156 63.84 14.98 -8.42
C ILE A 156 63.91 14.02 -9.61
N ARG A 157 62.80 13.85 -10.35
CA ARG A 157 62.79 13.06 -11.58
C ARG A 157 63.81 13.57 -12.58
N LYS A 158 63.90 14.89 -12.81
CA LYS A 158 64.85 15.47 -13.76
C LYS A 158 66.29 15.18 -13.35
N TYR A 159 66.57 15.21 -12.04
CA TYR A 159 67.89 14.88 -11.49
C TYR A 159 68.24 13.39 -11.66
N LEU A 160 67.29 12.49 -11.44
CA LEU A 160 67.52 11.05 -11.59
C LEU A 160 67.57 10.58 -13.04
N THR A 161 66.90 11.28 -13.96
CA THR A 161 66.93 10.98 -15.39
C THR A 161 67.98 11.77 -16.17
N SER A 162 68.65 12.76 -15.55
CA SER A 162 69.79 13.43 -16.16
C SER A 162 71.02 12.54 -16.06
N ARG A 163 71.18 11.68 -17.05
CA ARG A 163 72.44 11.00 -17.36
C ARG A 163 72.74 11.16 -18.83
#